data_AF-A0A922LR08-F1
#
_entry.id   AF-A0A922LR08-F1
#
_cell.length_a   1.000
_cell.length_b   1.000
_cell.length_c   1.000
_cell.angle_alpha   90.00
_cell.angle_beta   90.00
_cell.angle_gamma   90.00
#
_symmetry.space_group_name_H-M   'P 1'
#
loop_
_entity.id
_entity.type
_entity.pdbx_description
1 polymer ?
#
loop_
_entity_poly.entity_id
_entity_poly.type
_entity_poly.pdbx_seq_one_letter_code
_entity_poly.pdbx_strand_id
1 'polypeptide(L)'
;MLSLVEREFGVVCTKVVHSPCDVEINCDIENKCLNSSNRFAETSCDDFEGNPLEIEKIANLSIESSFTDSQKESTMPRSRFFDFTGLKPLEHKPVGGYVDNVLYFVREKGEQLIGLFPRTKTSKRILRISSEFNVDVNHSIKVLSQESMLSFPNFVCTFECMYKLSHGVFQARYETCEDKVLSPPPSFVSGELTVNIAPYKSNELISNLLEEIRILKDLYRAYECDSSVWLANSMVNSEQVKAEFPNIFESVKPIKVDRPDGNAYGVNFNHLLSGRKLDSSEAIWNLVKGSPDKLTFRTCVESAFEYLVGKSELIYLASHNHTQLACRLRHLHDPTETYGQNPCGLLNFGIETLIEIGLHKVINDCVYLLESIIPESYTFFERDKQSGWNLESQWDVLHHLYKSVSFLLCLGSMISKSSLISELRKIMAQKSQKNEWKSALYEPNNKPFCMTHSFSLLVSELVVPLSELSPDLWIMRIDGKHPVPTSIRIIYESVTKDGLEQYACHKLRMIDSYWPNMS
;
A
#
# COMPACT_ATOMS: atom_id res chain seq x y z
N MET A 1 -8.20 0.89 -18.98
CA MET A 1 -7.87 0.96 -20.42
C MET A 1 -7.04 2.18 -20.83
N LEU A 2 -7.63 3.37 -20.94
CA LEU A 2 -6.97 4.55 -21.55
C LEU A 2 -5.70 4.98 -20.81
N SER A 3 -5.73 4.97 -19.48
CA SER A 3 -4.55 5.26 -18.65
C SER A 3 -3.40 4.28 -18.86
N LEU A 4 -3.69 3.02 -19.14
CA LEU A 4 -2.67 2.02 -19.49
C LEU A 4 -2.08 2.32 -20.87
N VAL A 5 -2.92 2.64 -21.86
CA VAL A 5 -2.45 3.01 -23.22
C VAL A 5 -1.53 4.24 -23.16
N GLU A 6 -1.94 5.26 -22.41
CA GLU A 6 -1.13 6.46 -22.21
C GLU A 6 0.18 6.14 -21.50
N ARG A 7 0.15 5.34 -20.42
CA ARG A 7 1.36 4.92 -19.69
C ARG A 7 2.34 4.14 -20.57
N GLU A 8 1.83 3.23 -21.39
CA GLU A 8 2.67 2.29 -22.15
C GLU A 8 3.20 2.86 -23.47
N PHE A 9 2.50 3.84 -24.06
CA PHE A 9 2.81 4.38 -25.40
C PHE A 9 2.93 5.91 -25.48
N GLY A 10 2.57 6.63 -24.41
CA GLY A 10 2.59 8.09 -24.38
C GLY A 10 1.60 8.74 -25.34
N VAL A 11 0.50 8.05 -25.66
CA VAL A 11 -0.58 8.57 -26.53
C VAL A 11 -1.84 8.81 -25.72
N VAL A 12 -2.47 9.96 -25.92
CA VAL A 12 -3.70 10.34 -25.24
C VAL A 12 -4.88 9.93 -26.10
N CYS A 13 -5.76 9.10 -25.55
CA CYS A 13 -7.01 8.71 -26.22
C CYS A 13 -8.19 9.45 -25.59
N THR A 14 -9.03 10.05 -26.42
CA THR A 14 -10.13 10.91 -26.00
C THR A 14 -11.44 10.15 -25.77
N LYS A 15 -11.69 9.09 -26.55
CA LYS A 15 -12.88 8.24 -26.41
C LYS A 15 -12.73 6.86 -27.06
N VAL A 16 -13.59 5.93 -26.64
CA VAL A 16 -13.81 4.63 -27.31
C VAL A 16 -15.14 4.67 -28.03
N VAL A 17 -15.18 4.24 -29.30
CA VAL A 17 -16.38 4.17 -30.14
C VAL A 17 -16.75 2.71 -30.34
N HIS A 18 -17.98 2.33 -30.00
CA HIS A 18 -18.44 0.94 -29.98
C HIS A 18 -19.95 0.80 -30.30
N SER A 19 -20.52 1.78 -31.00
CA SER A 19 -21.88 1.72 -31.51
C SER A 19 -22.00 2.66 -32.72
N PRO A 20 -22.78 2.30 -33.76
CA PRO A 20 -23.06 3.21 -34.87
C PRO A 20 -23.76 4.51 -34.42
N CYS A 21 -24.42 4.51 -33.25
CA CYS A 21 -25.02 5.72 -32.67
C CYS A 21 -24.01 6.70 -32.04
N ASP A 22 -22.76 6.28 -31.80
CA ASP A 22 -21.72 7.14 -31.21
C ASP A 22 -21.02 8.04 -32.26
N VAL A 23 -21.47 7.97 -33.51
CA VAL A 23 -20.89 8.65 -34.69
C VAL A 23 -21.59 9.99 -34.99
N GLU A 24 -22.31 10.59 -34.02
CA GLU A 24 -22.60 12.03 -34.08
C GLU A 24 -21.30 12.82 -33.80
N ILE A 25 -20.46 12.89 -34.83
CA ILE A 25 -19.38 13.84 -34.93
C ILE A 25 -20.05 15.18 -35.18
N ASN A 26 -19.94 16.10 -34.22
CA ASN A 26 -20.33 17.50 -34.37
C ASN A 26 -19.44 18.13 -35.46
N CYS A 27 -19.84 17.96 -36.73
CA CYS A 27 -19.29 18.66 -37.88
C CYS A 27 -19.92 20.06 -37.93
N ASP A 28 -19.65 20.87 -36.92
CA ASP A 28 -19.94 22.30 -36.95
C ASP A 28 -18.71 23.01 -36.40
N ILE A 29 -17.81 23.39 -37.31
CA ILE A 29 -17.08 24.67 -37.33
C ILE A 29 -16.46 24.81 -38.73
N GLU A 30 -16.99 25.80 -39.45
CA GLU A 30 -16.36 26.56 -40.54
C GLU A 30 -16.25 25.93 -41.94
N ASN A 31 -17.42 25.70 -42.53
CA ASN A 31 -17.64 26.14 -43.92
C ASN A 31 -17.61 27.68 -43.96
N LYS A 32 -16.46 28.28 -44.31
CA LYS A 32 -16.38 29.62 -44.92
C LYS A 32 -15.01 29.86 -45.57
N CYS A 33 -15.01 29.77 -46.90
CA CYS A 33 -14.23 30.53 -47.89
C CYS A 33 -13.72 29.64 -49.03
N LEU A 34 -14.66 29.19 -49.87
CA LEU A 34 -14.39 29.00 -51.30
C LEU A 34 -14.34 30.38 -51.96
N ASN A 35 -13.18 30.75 -52.53
CA ASN A 35 -13.04 31.29 -53.88
C ASN A 35 -11.64 31.90 -54.11
N SER A 36 -10.79 31.23 -54.89
CA SER A 36 -10.18 31.83 -56.08
C SER A 36 -9.33 30.82 -56.88
N SER A 37 -9.89 30.44 -58.03
CA SER A 37 -9.29 30.27 -59.37
C SER A 37 -7.82 29.84 -59.57
N ASN A 38 -7.68 28.68 -60.23
CA ASN A 38 -6.82 28.31 -61.37
C ASN A 38 -5.41 28.92 -61.51
N ARG A 39 -4.40 28.05 -61.62
CA ARG A 39 -3.51 27.94 -62.80
C ARG A 39 -2.67 26.65 -62.77
N PHE A 40 -2.62 25.97 -63.91
CA PHE A 40 -1.74 24.85 -64.24
C PHE A 40 -0.26 25.26 -64.14
N ALA A 41 0.58 24.33 -63.68
CA ALA A 41 1.90 24.09 -64.25
C ALA A 41 2.31 22.64 -63.95
N GLU A 42 2.41 21.84 -65.01
CA GLU A 42 3.18 20.61 -65.02
C GLU A 42 4.65 20.96 -64.80
N THR A 43 5.28 20.28 -63.84
CA THR A 43 6.72 19.99 -63.88
C THR A 43 6.95 18.58 -63.37
N SER A 44 7.56 17.80 -64.25
CA SER A 44 8.11 16.47 -64.09
C SER A 44 9.36 16.43 -63.22
N CYS A 45 9.69 15.20 -62.79
CA CYS A 45 10.95 14.74 -62.20
C CYS A 45 11.06 15.00 -60.67
N ASP A 46 11.42 14.07 -59.79
CA ASP A 46 12.19 12.82 -59.92
C ASP A 46 11.72 11.77 -58.90
N ASP A 47 12.10 10.52 -59.16
CA ASP A 47 11.88 9.32 -58.37
C ASP A 47 12.03 9.50 -56.85
N PHE A 48 10.92 9.39 -56.12
CA PHE A 48 10.94 9.04 -54.70
C PHE A 48 10.57 7.57 -54.55
N GLU A 49 11.58 6.74 -54.27
CA GLU A 49 11.39 5.43 -53.65
C GLU A 49 10.59 5.60 -52.36
N GLY A 50 9.41 5.00 -52.33
CA GLY A 50 8.54 4.97 -51.15
C GLY A 50 7.10 5.30 -51.49
N ASN A 51 6.48 4.49 -52.36
CA ASN A 51 5.04 4.52 -52.53
C ASN A 51 4.38 4.38 -51.14
N PRO A 52 3.44 5.28 -50.76
CA PRO A 52 2.64 5.08 -49.56
C PRO A 52 1.87 3.77 -49.74
N LEU A 53 2.17 2.78 -48.91
CA LEU A 53 1.32 1.60 -48.83
C LEU A 53 -0.06 2.10 -48.40
N GLU A 54 -1.08 1.84 -49.23
CA GLU A 54 -2.48 1.99 -48.82
C GLU A 54 -2.65 1.34 -47.45
N ILE A 55 -3.49 1.90 -46.58
CA ILE A 55 -3.76 1.33 -45.26
C ILE A 55 -4.11 -0.16 -45.37
N GLU A 56 -4.73 -0.58 -46.48
CA GLU A 56 -5.01 -1.98 -46.81
C GLU A 56 -3.75 -2.84 -47.01
N LYS A 57 -2.64 -2.29 -47.52
CA LYS A 57 -1.33 -2.96 -47.62
C LYS A 57 -0.50 -2.89 -46.33
N ILE A 58 -0.65 -1.84 -45.52
CA ILE A 58 -0.12 -1.82 -44.13
C ILE A 58 -0.94 -2.77 -43.23
N ALA A 59 -2.20 -3.00 -43.58
CA ALA A 59 -3.10 -3.94 -42.91
C ALA A 59 -2.93 -5.39 -43.38
N ASN A 60 -2.29 -5.64 -44.53
CA ASN A 60 -2.00 -6.99 -45.03
C ASN A 60 -0.56 -7.41 -44.72
N LEU A 61 -0.23 -7.48 -43.42
CA LEU A 61 0.87 -8.31 -42.92
C LEU A 61 0.30 -9.68 -42.55
N SER A 62 -0.18 -10.40 -43.56
CA SER A 62 -0.64 -11.79 -43.47
C SER A 62 0.54 -12.75 -43.24
N ILE A 63 1.13 -12.67 -42.06
CA ILE A 63 1.76 -13.81 -41.39
C ILE A 63 1.24 -13.80 -39.94
N GLU A 64 -0.08 -13.83 -39.79
CA GLU A 64 -0.71 -14.26 -38.56
C GLU A 64 -1.06 -15.72 -38.79
N SER A 65 -0.44 -16.62 -38.04
CA SER A 65 -1.00 -17.95 -37.83
C SER A 65 -2.44 -17.74 -37.39
N SER A 66 -3.38 -18.28 -38.16
CA SER A 66 -4.79 -18.32 -37.84
C SER A 66 -4.97 -19.08 -36.52
N PHE A 67 -4.93 -18.36 -35.41
CA PHE A 67 -5.43 -18.83 -34.13
C PHE A 67 -6.93 -18.55 -34.09
N THR A 68 -7.66 -19.22 -34.97
CA THR A 68 -9.10 -19.37 -34.86
C THR A 68 -9.37 -20.74 -34.26
N ASP A 69 -9.84 -20.77 -33.02
CA ASP A 69 -11.14 -21.36 -32.67
C ASP A 69 -11.29 -21.48 -31.16
N SER A 70 -12.23 -20.71 -30.60
CA SER A 70 -13.29 -21.27 -29.74
C SER A 70 -14.20 -20.14 -29.24
N GLN A 71 -15.26 -19.88 -30.02
CA GLN A 71 -16.47 -19.34 -29.42
C GLN A 71 -17.07 -20.40 -28.51
N LYS A 72 -16.97 -20.19 -27.20
CA LYS A 72 -18.02 -20.57 -26.27
C LYS A 72 -18.41 -19.32 -25.50
N GLU A 73 -19.69 -18.95 -25.61
CA GLU A 73 -20.37 -18.06 -24.68
C GLU A 73 -20.27 -18.66 -23.28
N SER A 74 -19.16 -18.40 -22.61
CA SER A 74 -19.08 -18.41 -21.17
C SER A 74 -18.78 -16.97 -20.79
N THR A 75 -19.46 -16.45 -19.77
CA THR A 75 -19.18 -15.15 -19.16
C THR A 75 -17.67 -14.96 -19.05
N MET A 76 -17.09 -14.11 -19.91
CA MET A 76 -15.65 -13.89 -19.90
C MET A 76 -15.26 -13.26 -18.56
N PRO A 77 -14.10 -13.61 -17.99
CA PRO A 77 -13.62 -12.96 -16.77
C PRO A 77 -13.53 -11.45 -17.01
N ARG A 78 -13.89 -10.63 -16.01
CA ARG A 78 -13.70 -9.18 -16.11
C ARG A 78 -12.24 -8.82 -15.89
N SER A 79 -11.58 -8.32 -16.94
CA SER A 79 -10.24 -7.70 -16.85
C SER A 79 -10.35 -6.30 -16.23
N ARG A 80 -9.37 -5.90 -15.41
CA ARG A 80 -9.29 -4.51 -14.89
C ARG A 80 -8.86 -3.53 -15.97
N PHE A 81 -8.15 -4.01 -17.00
CA PHE A 81 -7.58 -3.17 -18.04
C PHE A 81 -8.48 -3.06 -19.27
N PHE A 82 -9.03 -4.18 -19.74
CA PHE A 82 -9.81 -4.27 -20.97
C PHE A 82 -11.09 -5.09 -20.74
N ASP A 83 -12.16 -4.40 -20.34
CA ASP A 83 -13.50 -4.98 -20.23
C ASP A 83 -14.30 -4.68 -21.50
N PHE A 84 -14.64 -5.72 -22.26
CA PHE A 84 -15.47 -5.63 -23.47
C PHE A 84 -16.95 -5.87 -23.19
N THR A 85 -17.32 -6.15 -21.92
CA THR A 85 -18.70 -6.49 -21.57
C THR A 85 -19.63 -5.32 -21.88
N GLY A 86 -20.60 -5.53 -22.78
CA GLY A 86 -21.59 -4.51 -23.17
C GLY A 86 -21.18 -3.61 -24.34
N LEU A 87 -19.96 -3.75 -24.87
CA LEU A 87 -19.56 -3.08 -26.11
C LEU A 87 -20.12 -3.84 -27.31
N LYS A 88 -20.59 -3.12 -28.34
CA LYS A 88 -20.97 -3.72 -29.63
C LYS A 88 -19.89 -3.41 -30.65
N PRO A 89 -19.24 -4.39 -31.26
CA PRO A 89 -18.23 -4.07 -32.25
C PRO A 89 -18.88 -3.44 -33.48
N LEU A 90 -18.18 -2.50 -34.08
CA LEU A 90 -18.49 -2.01 -35.41
C LEU A 90 -18.20 -3.14 -36.40
N GLU A 91 -19.23 -3.55 -37.13
CA GLU A 91 -19.11 -4.57 -38.19
C GLU A 91 -18.34 -4.04 -39.41
N HIS A 92 -18.29 -2.71 -39.57
CA HIS A 92 -17.61 -2.04 -40.69
C HIS A 92 -16.81 -0.83 -40.21
N LYS A 93 -15.80 -0.46 -41.00
CA LYS A 93 -15.01 0.78 -40.82
C LYS A 93 -15.95 2.00 -40.74
N PRO A 94 -15.66 2.99 -39.87
CA PRO A 94 -16.48 4.20 -39.77
C PRO A 94 -16.56 4.94 -41.11
N VAL A 95 -17.75 5.47 -41.42
CA VAL A 95 -17.95 6.37 -42.56
C VAL A 95 -17.09 7.63 -42.35
N GLY A 96 -16.20 7.94 -43.30
CA GLY A 96 -15.20 9.02 -43.15
C GLY A 96 -13.85 8.58 -42.56
N GLY A 97 -13.71 7.31 -42.16
CA GLY A 97 -12.46 6.74 -41.67
C GLY A 97 -12.22 6.93 -40.17
N TYR A 98 -11.02 6.56 -39.73
CA TYR A 98 -10.63 6.61 -38.32
C TYR A 98 -10.21 8.05 -37.94
N VAL A 99 -10.85 8.61 -36.92
CA VAL A 99 -10.49 9.92 -36.35
C VAL A 99 -9.29 9.78 -35.42
N ASP A 100 -8.45 10.80 -35.41
CA ASP A 100 -7.27 10.84 -34.54
C ASP A 100 -7.64 10.86 -33.05
N ASN A 101 -6.81 10.18 -32.24
CA ASN A 101 -6.93 10.02 -30.80
C ASN A 101 -8.18 9.24 -30.33
N VAL A 102 -8.89 8.57 -31.24
CA VAL A 102 -10.08 7.76 -30.94
C VAL A 102 -9.75 6.28 -31.09
N LEU A 103 -10.24 5.45 -30.16
CA LEU A 103 -10.20 3.99 -30.26
C LEU A 103 -11.56 3.48 -30.76
N TYR A 104 -11.54 2.59 -31.74
CA TYR A 104 -12.72 1.99 -32.34
C TYR A 104 -12.75 0.50 -32.04
N PHE A 105 -13.85 0.02 -31.47
CA PHE A 105 -14.06 -1.40 -31.25
C PHE A 105 -14.62 -2.03 -32.53
N VAL A 106 -13.88 -2.94 -33.15
CA VAL A 106 -14.19 -3.53 -34.46
C VAL A 106 -14.09 -5.06 -34.43
N ARG A 107 -14.83 -5.72 -35.32
CA ARG A 107 -14.83 -7.19 -35.47
C ARG A 107 -14.40 -7.61 -36.88
N GLU A 108 -13.17 -7.29 -37.28
CA GLU A 108 -12.62 -7.69 -38.59
C GLU A 108 -12.02 -9.12 -38.58
N LYS A 109 -11.23 -9.45 -37.56
CA LYS A 109 -10.55 -10.75 -37.38
C LYS A 109 -10.67 -11.26 -35.92
N GLY A 110 -11.81 -10.99 -35.31
CA GLY A 110 -11.99 -11.06 -33.87
C GLY A 110 -12.20 -9.67 -33.26
N GLU A 111 -12.56 -9.63 -31.98
CA GLU A 111 -12.86 -8.41 -31.26
C GLU A 111 -11.57 -7.67 -30.90
N GLN A 112 -11.39 -6.46 -31.45
CA GLN A 112 -10.17 -5.66 -31.25
C GLN A 112 -10.49 -4.16 -31.18
N LEU A 113 -9.59 -3.39 -30.56
CA LEU A 113 -9.61 -1.93 -30.62
C LEU A 113 -8.55 -1.42 -31.58
N ILE A 114 -8.93 -0.49 -32.46
CA ILE A 114 -8.03 0.16 -33.41
C ILE A 114 -8.08 1.67 -33.21
N GLY A 115 -6.92 2.34 -33.16
CA GLY A 115 -6.84 3.79 -33.08
C GLY A 115 -5.72 4.37 -33.94
N LEU A 116 -5.93 5.61 -34.40
CA LEU A 116 -4.93 6.41 -35.08
C LEU A 116 -4.50 7.56 -34.18
N PHE A 117 -3.19 7.80 -34.08
CA PHE A 117 -2.62 8.86 -33.25
C PHE A 117 -1.62 9.66 -34.08
N PRO A 118 -1.69 11.00 -34.11
CA PRO A 118 -0.74 11.81 -34.83
C PRO A 118 0.66 11.66 -34.20
N ARG A 119 1.69 11.63 -35.05
CA ARG A 119 3.10 11.67 -34.61
C ARG A 119 3.81 12.88 -35.18
N THR A 120 3.72 13.07 -36.48
CA THR A 120 4.18 14.28 -37.19
C THR A 120 3.13 14.70 -38.21
N LYS A 121 3.37 15.80 -38.95
CA LYS A 121 2.48 16.22 -40.05
C LYS A 121 2.29 15.16 -41.13
N THR A 122 3.28 14.28 -41.30
CA THR A 122 3.32 13.28 -42.36
C THR A 122 3.39 11.84 -41.82
N SER A 123 3.12 11.64 -40.52
CA SER A 123 3.15 10.30 -39.94
C SER A 123 2.14 10.12 -38.81
N LYS A 124 1.63 8.90 -38.71
CA LYS A 124 0.68 8.47 -37.69
C LYS A 124 1.20 7.22 -36.99
N ARG A 125 0.71 7.01 -35.77
CA ARG A 125 0.86 5.81 -34.95
C ARG A 125 -0.47 5.05 -35.00
N ILE A 126 -0.42 3.80 -35.45
CA ILE A 126 -1.58 2.91 -35.50
C ILE A 126 -1.50 2.00 -34.28
N LEU A 127 -2.47 2.08 -33.38
CA LEU A 127 -2.57 1.19 -32.22
C LEU A 127 -3.63 0.12 -32.49
N ARG A 128 -3.27 -1.14 -32.24
CA ARG A 128 -4.18 -2.28 -32.23
C ARG A 128 -4.13 -2.96 -30.87
N ILE A 129 -5.29 -3.31 -30.32
CA ILE A 129 -5.40 -4.00 -29.03
C ILE A 129 -6.31 -5.21 -29.22
N SER A 130 -5.80 -6.38 -28.84
CA SER A 130 -6.52 -7.64 -28.83
C SER A 130 -6.44 -8.26 -27.43
N SER A 131 -7.40 -9.10 -27.08
CA SER A 131 -7.45 -9.74 -25.76
C SER A 131 -7.95 -11.16 -25.86
N GLU A 132 -7.28 -12.04 -25.14
CA GLU A 132 -7.59 -13.46 -25.03
C GLU A 132 -7.72 -13.83 -23.57
N PHE A 133 -8.64 -14.75 -23.25
CA PHE A 133 -8.90 -15.20 -21.89
C PHE A 133 -8.64 -16.71 -21.80
N ASN A 134 -8.18 -17.16 -20.63
CA ASN A 134 -7.80 -18.56 -20.39
C ASN A 134 -6.62 -19.02 -21.28
N VAL A 135 -5.55 -18.23 -21.26
CA VAL A 135 -4.40 -18.39 -22.15
C VAL A 135 -3.40 -19.38 -21.54
N ASP A 136 -2.80 -20.25 -22.36
CA ASP A 136 -1.71 -21.11 -21.90
C ASP A 136 -0.45 -20.27 -21.64
N VAL A 137 0.05 -20.31 -20.41
CA VAL A 137 1.21 -19.55 -19.93
C VAL A 137 2.52 -20.33 -20.07
N ASN A 138 2.50 -21.53 -20.65
CA ASN A 138 3.70 -22.36 -20.83
C ASN A 138 4.54 -22.00 -22.06
N HIS A 139 4.20 -20.92 -22.76
CA HIS A 139 4.97 -20.43 -23.90
C HIS A 139 6.37 -19.96 -23.46
N SER A 140 7.36 -20.19 -24.33
CA SER A 140 8.68 -19.60 -24.15
C SER A 140 8.69 -18.14 -24.59
N ILE A 141 9.42 -17.30 -23.86
CA ILE A 141 9.63 -15.88 -24.21
C ILE A 141 10.26 -15.75 -25.61
N LYS A 142 11.16 -16.68 -25.98
CA LYS A 142 11.78 -16.68 -27.29
C LYS A 142 10.76 -16.86 -28.40
N VAL A 143 9.85 -17.83 -28.25
CA VAL A 143 8.77 -18.08 -29.22
C VAL A 143 7.84 -16.86 -29.28
N LEU A 144 7.42 -16.35 -28.13
CA LEU A 144 6.50 -15.21 -28.04
C LEU A 144 7.09 -13.93 -28.66
N SER A 145 8.38 -13.67 -28.45
CA SER A 145 9.10 -12.54 -29.06
C SER A 145 9.25 -12.70 -30.57
N GLN A 146 9.61 -13.91 -31.03
CA GLN A 146 9.79 -14.20 -32.45
C GLN A 146 8.47 -14.08 -33.22
N GLU A 147 7.38 -14.66 -32.70
CA GLU A 147 6.04 -14.53 -33.29
C GLU A 147 5.56 -13.09 -33.32
N SER A 148 5.88 -12.30 -32.28
CA SER A 148 5.47 -10.90 -32.20
C SER A 148 6.28 -9.99 -33.14
N MET A 149 7.53 -10.35 -33.44
CA MET A 149 8.49 -9.54 -34.19
C MET A 149 9.10 -10.28 -35.40
N LEU A 150 8.33 -11.16 -36.06
CA LEU A 150 8.79 -11.99 -37.20
C LEU A 150 9.54 -11.23 -38.30
N SER A 151 9.28 -9.93 -38.48
CA SER A 151 9.87 -9.07 -39.52
C SER A 151 10.93 -8.08 -39.01
N PHE A 152 11.33 -8.17 -37.74
CA PHE A 152 12.21 -7.21 -37.08
C PHE A 152 13.52 -7.89 -36.63
N PRO A 153 14.64 -7.64 -37.31
CA PRO A 153 15.90 -8.33 -37.02
C PRO A 153 16.50 -7.91 -35.67
N ASN A 154 16.22 -6.69 -35.22
CA ASN A 154 16.71 -6.15 -33.95
C ASN A 154 15.56 -5.49 -33.17
N PHE A 155 15.38 -5.91 -31.92
CA PHE A 155 14.43 -5.33 -30.98
C PHE A 155 14.99 -5.37 -29.56
N VAL A 156 14.50 -4.48 -28.71
CA VAL A 156 14.77 -4.46 -27.28
C VAL A 156 13.57 -5.06 -26.55
N CYS A 157 13.84 -5.94 -25.60
CA CYS A 157 12.81 -6.52 -24.74
C CYS A 157 13.02 -6.08 -23.29
N THR A 158 11.97 -5.61 -22.63
CA THR A 158 11.97 -5.31 -21.20
C THR A 158 10.70 -5.86 -20.57
N PHE A 159 10.71 -6.01 -19.25
CA PHE A 159 9.68 -6.68 -18.50
C PHE A 159 9.26 -5.86 -17.28
N GLU A 160 8.02 -6.06 -16.85
CA GLU A 160 7.51 -5.56 -15.60
C GLU A 160 6.60 -6.59 -14.95
N CYS A 161 6.70 -6.75 -13.65
CA CYS A 161 5.83 -7.63 -12.89
C CYS A 161 5.31 -6.91 -11.66
N MET A 162 4.12 -7.32 -11.21
CA MET A 162 3.50 -6.88 -9.97
C MET A 162 3.02 -8.11 -9.21
N TYR A 163 3.37 -8.18 -7.94
CA TYR A 163 2.95 -9.22 -7.01
C TYR A 163 2.23 -8.59 -5.82
N LYS A 164 1.03 -9.07 -5.54
CA LYS A 164 0.29 -8.76 -4.32
C LYS A 164 0.79 -9.69 -3.22
N LEU A 165 1.37 -9.08 -2.20
CA LEU A 165 1.82 -9.75 -0.99
C LEU A 165 0.77 -9.61 0.12
N SER A 166 1.03 -10.20 1.28
CA SER A 166 0.15 -10.18 2.45
C SER A 166 -0.35 -8.78 2.82
N HIS A 167 0.55 -7.79 2.86
CA HIS A 167 0.25 -6.41 3.29
C HIS A 167 0.72 -5.34 2.31
N GLY A 168 1.17 -5.71 1.11
CA GLY A 168 1.77 -4.78 0.17
C GLY A 168 1.76 -5.27 -1.26
N VAL A 169 2.27 -4.44 -2.16
CA VAL A 169 2.45 -4.74 -3.58
C VAL A 169 3.91 -4.53 -3.94
N PHE A 170 4.54 -5.55 -4.49
CA PHE A 170 5.89 -5.46 -5.04
C PHE A 170 5.83 -5.32 -6.55
N GLN A 171 6.44 -4.27 -7.09
CA GLN A 171 6.51 -4.01 -8.53
C GLN A 171 7.98 -3.93 -8.96
N ALA A 172 8.36 -4.65 -10.01
CA ALA A 172 9.72 -4.61 -10.52
C ALA A 172 9.75 -4.45 -12.04
N ARG A 173 10.77 -3.75 -12.54
CA ARG A 173 11.08 -3.62 -13.97
C ARG A 173 12.48 -4.16 -14.22
N TYR A 174 12.64 -4.91 -15.31
CA TYR A 174 13.88 -5.63 -15.58
C TYR A 174 14.05 -5.95 -17.06
N GLU A 175 15.28 -6.26 -17.47
CA GLU A 175 15.64 -6.48 -18.88
C GLU A 175 15.91 -7.95 -19.21
N THR A 176 16.19 -8.78 -18.20
CA THR A 176 16.49 -10.20 -18.35
C THR A 176 15.45 -11.06 -17.64
N CYS A 177 14.81 -11.96 -18.37
CA CYS A 177 13.79 -12.87 -17.84
C CYS A 177 14.22 -14.31 -18.15
N GLU A 178 13.84 -15.27 -17.30
CA GLU A 178 13.99 -16.69 -17.60
C GLU A 178 13.15 -17.05 -18.84
N ASP A 179 13.46 -18.16 -19.53
CA ASP A 179 12.91 -18.48 -20.86
C ASP A 179 11.38 -18.71 -20.92
N LYS A 180 10.64 -18.58 -19.81
CA LYS A 180 9.20 -18.85 -19.69
C LYS A 180 8.38 -17.59 -19.37
N VAL A 181 7.18 -17.48 -19.92
CA VAL A 181 6.22 -16.42 -19.58
C VAL A 181 5.83 -16.49 -18.09
N LEU A 182 5.57 -15.34 -17.48
CA LEU A 182 5.31 -15.16 -16.04
C LEU A 182 6.48 -15.49 -15.11
N SER A 183 7.67 -15.76 -15.64
CA SER A 183 8.83 -16.01 -14.79
C SER A 183 9.13 -14.81 -13.87
N PRO A 184 9.58 -15.06 -12.63
CA PRO A 184 9.91 -14.00 -11.71
C PRO A 184 11.13 -13.19 -12.20
N PRO A 185 11.25 -11.93 -11.74
CA PRO A 185 12.47 -11.16 -11.95
C PRO A 185 13.68 -11.86 -11.30
N PRO A 186 14.89 -11.74 -11.88
CA PRO A 186 16.11 -12.22 -11.25
C PRO A 186 16.33 -11.62 -9.85
N SER A 187 16.99 -12.37 -8.98
CA SER A 187 17.16 -12.01 -7.56
C SER A 187 17.87 -10.68 -7.31
N PHE A 188 18.76 -10.25 -8.22
CA PHE A 188 19.50 -8.98 -8.15
C PHE A 188 18.71 -7.78 -8.67
N VAL A 189 17.51 -7.97 -9.24
CA VAL A 189 16.67 -6.87 -9.70
C VAL A 189 16.13 -6.11 -8.50
N SER A 190 16.17 -4.78 -8.59
CA SER A 190 15.50 -3.91 -7.63
C SER A 190 14.07 -3.63 -8.08
N GLY A 191 13.12 -3.80 -7.17
CA GLY A 191 11.74 -3.37 -7.33
C GLY A 191 11.35 -2.31 -6.30
N GLU A 192 10.10 -1.87 -6.39
CA GLU A 192 9.45 -0.98 -5.45
C GLU A 192 8.42 -1.78 -4.65
N LEU A 193 8.58 -1.83 -3.33
CA LEU A 193 7.59 -2.38 -2.42
C LEU A 193 6.76 -1.24 -1.87
N THR A 194 5.46 -1.26 -2.15
CA THR A 194 4.48 -0.32 -1.60
C THR A 194 3.60 -1.02 -0.57
N VAL A 195 3.58 -0.48 0.65
CA VAL A 195 2.83 -1.01 1.78
C VAL A 195 1.78 0.00 2.20
N ASN A 196 0.54 -0.46 2.37
CA ASN A 196 -0.56 0.36 2.84
C ASN A 196 -1.02 -0.17 4.21
N ILE A 197 -0.89 0.66 5.24
CA ILE A 197 -1.31 0.30 6.60
C ILE A 197 -2.43 1.20 7.09
N ALA A 198 -3.34 0.61 7.87
CA ALA A 198 -4.40 1.33 8.57
C ALA A 198 -4.34 0.97 10.07
N PRO A 199 -3.42 1.59 10.84
CA PRO A 199 -3.06 1.13 12.20
C PRO A 199 -4.23 1.02 13.17
N TYR A 200 -5.24 1.87 13.00
CA TYR A 200 -6.40 1.97 13.91
C TYR A 200 -7.62 1.18 13.43
N LYS A 201 -7.54 0.54 12.26
CA LYS A 201 -8.64 -0.29 11.72
C LYS A 201 -8.75 -1.59 12.52
N SER A 202 -9.98 -2.04 12.75
CA SER A 202 -10.32 -3.09 13.72
C SER A 202 -9.76 -4.49 13.50
N ASN A 203 -9.09 -4.77 12.37
CA ASN A 203 -8.67 -6.12 12.01
C ASN A 203 -7.14 -6.24 11.86
N GLU A 204 -6.60 -7.20 12.61
CA GLU A 204 -5.46 -8.09 12.31
C GLU A 204 -4.03 -7.81 12.80
N LEU A 205 -3.59 -6.59 13.11
CA LEU A 205 -2.15 -6.39 13.41
C LEU A 205 -1.76 -6.61 14.90
N ILE A 206 -2.34 -5.86 15.85
CA ILE A 206 -2.13 -6.07 17.32
C ILE A 206 -3.41 -5.74 18.09
N SER A 207 -4.29 -6.73 18.24
CA SER A 207 -5.60 -6.56 18.90
C SER A 207 -5.48 -5.99 20.32
N ASN A 208 -4.53 -6.50 21.11
CA ASN A 208 -4.39 -6.13 22.53
C ASN A 208 -3.96 -4.67 22.69
N LEU A 209 -3.00 -4.22 21.87
CA LEU A 209 -2.49 -2.86 21.91
C LEU A 209 -3.52 -1.86 21.37
N LEU A 210 -4.26 -2.24 20.33
CA LEU A 210 -5.35 -1.42 19.79
C LEU A 210 -6.48 -1.23 20.80
N GLU A 211 -6.81 -2.26 21.59
CA GLU A 211 -7.80 -2.17 22.66
C GLU A 211 -7.38 -1.16 23.74
N GLU A 212 -6.13 -1.20 24.20
CA GLU A 212 -5.58 -0.23 25.15
C GLU A 212 -5.64 1.21 24.59
N ILE A 213 -5.28 1.40 23.32
CA ILE A 213 -5.37 2.69 22.64
C ILE A 213 -6.81 3.20 22.56
N ARG A 214 -7.79 2.31 22.34
CA ARG A 214 -9.22 2.68 22.32
C ARG A 214 -9.71 3.14 23.68
N ILE A 215 -9.34 2.42 24.75
CA ILE A 215 -9.64 2.82 26.12
C ILE A 215 -9.03 4.20 26.40
N LEU A 216 -7.75 4.39 26.06
CA LEU A 216 -7.07 5.68 26.24
C LEU A 216 -7.73 6.81 25.46
N LYS A 217 -8.17 6.55 24.21
CA LYS A 217 -8.91 7.51 23.40
C LYS A 217 -10.21 7.92 24.09
N ASP A 218 -10.98 6.96 24.61
CA ASP A 218 -12.25 7.24 25.27
C ASP A 218 -12.05 8.02 26.59
N LEU A 219 -11.03 7.65 27.37
CA LEU A 219 -10.62 8.42 28.55
C LEU A 219 -10.18 9.84 28.19
N TYR A 220 -9.37 10.00 27.14
CA TYR A 220 -8.90 11.31 26.69
C TYR A 220 -10.06 12.18 26.18
N ARG A 221 -11.05 11.60 25.51
CA ARG A 221 -12.29 12.30 25.13
C ARG A 221 -13.08 12.77 26.35
N ALA A 222 -13.21 11.92 27.37
CA ALA A 222 -13.87 12.30 28.62
C ALA A 222 -13.12 13.44 29.34
N TYR A 223 -11.79 13.44 29.27
CA TYR A 223 -10.94 14.52 29.77
C TYR A 223 -11.18 15.83 29.01
N GLU A 224 -11.18 15.81 27.68
CA GLU A 224 -11.45 17.01 26.86
C GLU A 224 -12.86 17.59 27.07
N CYS A 225 -13.81 16.77 27.52
CA CYS A 225 -15.19 17.17 27.78
C CYS A 225 -15.49 17.46 29.26
N ASP A 226 -14.49 17.41 30.16
CA ASP A 226 -14.67 17.52 31.61
C ASP A 226 -15.77 16.60 32.17
N SER A 227 -15.88 15.39 31.62
CA SER A 227 -16.96 14.44 31.97
C SER A 227 -16.76 13.84 33.36
N SER A 228 -17.84 13.74 34.13
CA SER A 228 -17.86 13.04 35.42
C SER A 228 -17.86 11.51 35.28
N VAL A 229 -18.32 11.00 34.13
CA VAL A 229 -18.32 9.58 33.75
C VAL A 229 -17.36 9.40 32.58
N TRP A 230 -16.33 8.58 32.77
CA TRP A 230 -15.25 8.37 31.81
C TRP A 230 -15.54 7.22 30.86
N LEU A 231 -16.03 6.08 31.39
CA LEU A 231 -16.33 4.86 30.62
C LEU A 231 -17.69 4.29 31.05
N ALA A 232 -18.78 4.77 30.45
CA ALA A 232 -20.15 4.49 30.90
C ALA A 232 -20.55 3.01 30.92
N ASN A 233 -19.91 2.17 30.10
CA ASN A 233 -20.23 0.73 30.00
C ASN A 233 -19.29 -0.17 30.80
N SER A 234 -18.33 0.41 31.54
CA SER A 234 -17.36 -0.37 32.29
C SER A 234 -17.79 -0.59 33.73
N MET A 235 -17.54 -1.79 34.25
CA MET A 235 -17.89 -2.20 35.61
C MET A 235 -16.65 -2.72 36.34
N VAL A 236 -15.73 -1.82 36.68
CA VAL A 236 -14.61 -2.17 37.56
C VAL A 236 -15.11 -2.27 39.00
N ASN A 237 -14.92 -3.43 39.62
CA ASN A 237 -15.25 -3.66 41.03
C ASN A 237 -14.00 -3.53 41.90
N SER A 238 -13.99 -2.53 42.79
CA SER A 238 -12.85 -2.23 43.67
C SER A 238 -12.47 -3.39 44.60
N GLU A 239 -13.43 -4.20 45.04
CA GLU A 239 -13.16 -5.37 45.90
C GLU A 239 -12.46 -6.49 45.13
N GLN A 240 -12.86 -6.71 43.86
CA GLN A 240 -12.17 -7.66 42.99
C GLN A 240 -10.75 -7.20 42.67
N VAL A 241 -10.58 -5.92 42.36
CA VAL A 241 -9.25 -5.31 42.16
C VAL A 241 -8.36 -5.52 43.39
N LYS A 242 -8.90 -5.29 44.60
CA LYS A 242 -8.16 -5.46 45.85
C LYS A 242 -7.73 -6.90 46.09
N ALA A 243 -8.56 -7.88 45.72
CA ALA A 243 -8.24 -9.30 45.85
C ALA A 243 -7.08 -9.75 44.94
N GLU A 244 -6.83 -9.05 43.83
CA GLU A 244 -5.76 -9.40 42.87
C GLU A 244 -4.38 -8.83 43.22
N PHE A 245 -4.28 -7.91 44.19
CA PHE A 245 -3.00 -7.27 44.54
C PHE A 245 -1.89 -8.25 44.95
N PRO A 246 -2.13 -9.32 45.74
CA PRO A 246 -1.09 -10.31 46.04
C PRO A 246 -0.53 -10.95 44.78
N ASN A 247 -1.39 -11.43 43.89
CA ASN A 247 -0.99 -12.10 42.66
C ASN A 247 -0.13 -11.20 41.77
N ILE A 248 -0.56 -9.94 41.63
CA ILE A 248 0.06 -9.01 40.70
C ILE A 248 1.39 -8.49 41.24
N PHE A 249 1.45 -8.00 42.48
CA PHE A 249 2.69 -7.42 43.03
C PHE A 249 3.75 -8.48 43.38
N GLU A 250 3.37 -9.70 43.76
CA GLU A 250 4.35 -10.78 43.99
C GLU A 250 4.95 -11.34 42.69
N SER A 251 4.25 -11.14 41.56
CA SER A 251 4.75 -11.51 40.22
C SER A 251 5.75 -10.51 39.63
N VAL A 252 5.78 -9.27 40.14
CA VAL A 252 6.70 -8.21 39.71
C VAL A 252 8.08 -8.45 40.36
N LYS A 253 8.94 -9.24 39.71
CA LYS A 253 10.31 -9.53 40.18
C LYS A 253 11.40 -8.96 39.27
N PRO A 254 12.46 -8.35 39.83
CA PRO A 254 13.58 -7.83 39.05
C PRO A 254 14.38 -8.98 38.41
N ILE A 255 14.52 -8.98 37.09
CA ILE A 255 15.58 -9.72 36.38
C ILE A 255 16.34 -8.71 35.52
N LYS A 256 17.67 -8.85 35.49
CA LYS A 256 18.61 -7.81 35.03
C LYS A 256 18.54 -7.42 33.55
N VAL A 257 17.83 -8.13 32.68
CA VAL A 257 17.67 -7.73 31.28
C VAL A 257 16.36 -8.33 30.76
N ASP A 258 15.29 -7.55 30.72
CA ASP A 258 14.01 -7.93 30.08
C ASP A 258 14.05 -7.55 28.59
N ARG A 259 15.14 -7.90 27.90
CA ARG A 259 15.20 -7.74 26.45
C ARG A 259 14.61 -9.00 25.84
N PRO A 260 13.69 -8.89 24.87
CA PRO A 260 13.30 -10.03 24.05
C PRO A 260 14.59 -10.64 23.48
N ASP A 261 14.79 -11.95 23.63
CA ASP A 261 15.85 -12.65 22.91
C ASP A 261 15.73 -12.27 21.43
N GLY A 262 16.82 -11.82 20.80
CA GLY A 262 16.85 -11.17 19.47
C GLY A 262 16.38 -12.02 18.27
N ASN A 263 15.64 -13.09 18.54
CA ASN A 263 15.00 -14.04 17.64
C ASN A 263 13.48 -13.81 17.49
N ALA A 264 12.97 -12.60 17.73
CA ALA A 264 11.55 -12.28 17.62
C ALA A 264 10.96 -12.27 16.18
N TYR A 265 11.76 -12.61 15.17
CA TYR A 265 11.31 -12.59 13.78
C TYR A 265 10.35 -13.75 13.51
N GLY A 266 9.08 -13.44 13.22
CA GLY A 266 8.01 -14.44 13.04
C GLY A 266 7.31 -14.90 14.33
N VAL A 267 7.59 -14.27 15.47
CA VAL A 267 6.92 -14.58 16.75
C VAL A 267 5.60 -13.81 16.87
N ASN A 268 4.58 -14.43 17.48
CA ASN A 268 3.33 -13.75 17.78
C ASN A 268 3.58 -12.60 18.77
N PHE A 269 3.40 -11.35 18.32
CA PHE A 269 3.63 -10.15 19.12
C PHE A 269 2.73 -10.04 20.35
N ASN A 270 1.51 -10.62 20.31
CA ASN A 270 0.67 -10.70 21.51
C ASN A 270 1.29 -11.61 22.57
N HIS A 271 1.95 -12.70 22.16
CA HIS A 271 2.66 -13.58 23.08
C HIS A 271 3.89 -12.88 23.68
N LEU A 272 4.65 -12.12 22.87
CA LEU A 272 5.76 -11.30 23.37
C LEU A 272 5.30 -10.29 24.43
N LEU A 273 4.20 -9.57 24.16
CA LEU A 273 3.63 -8.63 25.13
C LEU A 273 3.17 -9.32 26.42
N SER A 274 2.59 -10.52 26.34
CA SER A 274 2.18 -11.27 27.55
C SER A 274 3.35 -11.71 28.43
N GLY A 275 4.55 -11.86 27.85
CA GLY A 275 5.78 -12.18 28.56
C GLY A 275 6.55 -10.96 29.07
N ARG A 276 6.16 -9.74 28.67
CA ARG A 276 6.80 -8.50 29.11
C ARG A 276 6.55 -8.28 30.59
N LYS A 277 7.61 -7.96 31.34
CA LYS A 277 7.46 -7.59 32.74
C LYS A 277 6.95 -6.17 32.86
N LEU A 278 5.95 -6.03 33.71
CA LEU A 278 5.31 -4.77 34.01
C LEU A 278 5.93 -4.18 35.26
N ASP A 279 6.09 -2.87 35.27
CA ASP A 279 6.38 -2.17 36.52
C ASP A 279 5.11 -2.04 37.39
N SER A 280 5.27 -1.65 38.66
CA SER A 280 4.17 -1.55 39.61
C SER A 280 3.05 -0.60 39.14
N SER A 281 3.37 0.46 38.39
CA SER A 281 2.35 1.39 37.88
C SER A 281 1.60 0.82 36.67
N GLU A 282 2.30 0.11 35.78
CA GLU A 282 1.72 -0.57 34.61
C GLU A 282 0.83 -1.74 35.06
N ALA A 283 1.24 -2.43 36.11
CA ALA A 283 0.46 -3.47 36.77
C ALA A 283 -0.85 -2.90 37.35
N ILE A 284 -0.80 -1.74 38.00
CA ILE A 284 -2.00 -1.01 38.47
C ILE A 284 -2.88 -0.61 37.28
N TRP A 285 -2.31 -0.11 36.18
CA TRP A 285 -3.08 0.23 34.98
C TRP A 285 -3.94 -0.94 34.49
N ASN A 286 -3.39 -2.14 34.40
CA ASN A 286 -4.15 -3.31 33.93
C ASN A 286 -5.38 -3.62 34.79
N LEU A 287 -5.35 -3.28 36.08
CA LEU A 287 -6.48 -3.44 37.00
C LEU A 287 -7.51 -2.31 36.89
N VAL A 288 -7.06 -1.08 36.63
CA VAL A 288 -7.89 0.12 36.80
C VAL A 288 -8.24 0.84 35.50
N LYS A 289 -7.70 0.43 34.35
CA LYS A 289 -7.95 1.04 33.03
C LYS A 289 -9.42 1.15 32.64
N GLY A 290 -10.26 0.25 33.17
CA GLY A 290 -11.71 0.27 32.98
C GLY A 290 -12.46 1.16 33.98
N SER A 291 -11.81 1.97 34.81
CA SER A 291 -12.53 2.72 35.85
C SER A 291 -13.57 3.66 35.22
N PRO A 292 -14.87 3.56 35.59
CA PRO A 292 -15.93 4.34 34.97
C PRO A 292 -15.92 5.81 35.39
N ASP A 293 -15.31 6.14 36.53
CA ASP A 293 -15.30 7.48 37.11
C ASP A 293 -14.11 7.69 38.07
N LYS A 294 -13.98 8.94 38.53
CA LYS A 294 -12.93 9.37 39.47
C LYS A 294 -12.97 8.63 40.80
N LEU A 295 -14.16 8.37 41.34
CA LEU A 295 -14.32 7.77 42.67
C LEU A 295 -13.78 6.34 42.64
N THR A 296 -14.21 5.55 41.66
CA THR A 296 -13.80 4.16 41.47
C THR A 296 -12.30 4.05 41.26
N PHE A 297 -11.73 4.86 40.36
CA PHE A 297 -10.29 4.90 40.12
C PHE A 297 -9.52 5.21 41.40
N ARG A 298 -9.93 6.27 42.11
CA ARG A 298 -9.28 6.72 43.34
C ARG A 298 -9.32 5.64 44.42
N THR A 299 -10.46 5.00 44.65
CA THR A 299 -10.60 3.92 45.63
C THR A 299 -9.69 2.74 45.31
N CYS A 300 -9.58 2.36 44.03
CA CYS A 300 -8.69 1.27 43.62
C CYS A 300 -7.21 1.62 43.87
N VAL A 301 -6.80 2.85 43.52
CA VAL A 301 -5.42 3.30 43.74
C VAL A 301 -5.12 3.44 45.23
N GLU A 302 -6.01 4.04 46.02
CA GLU A 302 -5.88 4.12 47.49
C GLU A 302 -5.72 2.74 48.11
N SER A 303 -6.52 1.77 47.68
CA SER A 303 -6.40 0.37 48.13
C SER A 303 -5.06 -0.25 47.76
N ALA A 304 -4.51 0.08 46.58
CA ALA A 304 -3.18 -0.38 46.17
C ALA A 304 -2.08 0.22 47.07
N PHE A 305 -2.17 1.51 47.40
CA PHE A 305 -1.27 2.14 48.36
C PHE A 305 -1.37 1.48 49.74
N GLU A 306 -2.59 1.27 50.27
CA GLU A 306 -2.80 0.58 51.54
C GLU A 306 -2.18 -0.83 51.55
N TYR A 307 -2.28 -1.57 50.45
CA TYR A 307 -1.68 -2.89 50.31
C TYR A 307 -0.15 -2.85 50.31
N LEU A 308 0.44 -1.86 49.64
CA LEU A 308 1.88 -1.68 49.52
C LEU A 308 2.52 -1.04 50.76
N VAL A 309 1.73 -0.37 51.61
CA VAL A 309 2.18 0.15 52.90
C VAL A 309 2.63 -1.02 53.77
N GLY A 310 3.92 -1.05 54.12
CA GLY A 310 4.54 -2.15 54.85
C GLY A 310 5.01 -3.33 53.98
N LYS A 311 4.89 -3.22 52.64
CA LYS A 311 5.42 -4.15 51.63
C LYS A 311 6.18 -3.41 50.53
N SER A 312 6.96 -2.39 50.91
CA SER A 312 7.65 -1.52 49.97
C SER A 312 8.60 -2.28 49.04
N GLU A 313 9.12 -3.43 49.47
CA GLU A 313 9.96 -4.34 48.68
C GLU A 313 9.27 -4.91 47.43
N LEU A 314 7.94 -4.85 47.35
CA LEU A 314 7.16 -5.25 46.17
C LEU A 314 7.03 -4.13 45.12
N ILE A 315 7.50 -2.92 45.44
CA ILE A 315 7.45 -1.78 44.52
C ILE A 315 8.65 -1.86 43.58
N TYR A 316 8.38 -2.04 42.31
CA TYR A 316 9.36 -2.01 41.25
C TYR A 316 8.93 -1.00 40.20
N LEU A 317 9.76 0.01 39.96
CA LEU A 317 9.47 1.08 39.00
C LEU A 317 10.63 1.25 38.05
N ALA A 318 10.31 1.42 36.77
CA ALA A 318 11.33 1.77 35.80
C ALA A 318 11.90 3.17 36.11
N SER A 319 13.20 3.36 35.87
CA SER A 319 13.90 4.62 36.15
C SER A 319 13.37 5.79 35.30
N HIS A 320 12.88 5.49 34.09
CA HIS A 320 12.29 6.46 33.16
C HIS A 320 10.79 6.72 33.37
N ASN A 321 10.15 6.11 34.38
CA ASN A 321 8.72 6.27 34.62
C ASN A 321 8.41 7.54 35.43
N HIS A 322 8.23 8.68 34.78
CA HIS A 322 8.00 9.94 35.49
C HIS A 322 6.53 10.23 35.80
N THR A 323 5.64 9.22 35.73
CA THR A 323 4.22 9.43 35.96
C THR A 323 3.92 9.88 37.39
N GLN A 324 2.81 10.61 37.61
CA GLN A 324 2.41 11.03 38.95
C GLN A 324 2.26 9.85 39.92
N LEU A 325 1.70 8.74 39.46
CA LEU A 325 1.56 7.52 40.27
C LEU A 325 2.94 6.91 40.61
N ALA A 326 3.83 6.78 39.63
CA ALA A 326 5.16 6.23 39.86
C ALA A 326 5.98 7.11 40.83
N CYS A 327 5.92 8.43 40.68
CA CYS A 327 6.55 9.35 41.64
C CYS A 327 6.05 9.10 43.06
N ARG A 328 4.75 8.91 43.27
CA ARG A 328 4.19 8.62 44.60
C ARG A 328 4.59 7.24 45.14
N LEU A 329 4.61 6.23 44.29
CA LEU A 329 5.07 4.89 44.65
C LEU A 329 6.56 4.88 45.02
N ARG A 330 7.40 5.68 44.35
CA ARG A 330 8.81 5.87 44.76
C ARG A 330 8.94 6.45 46.15
N HIS A 331 8.16 7.48 46.49
CA HIS A 331 8.18 8.05 47.84
C HIS A 331 7.74 7.05 48.92
N LEU A 332 6.86 6.11 48.58
CA LEU A 332 6.48 5.02 49.49
C LEU A 332 7.62 4.01 49.69
N HIS A 333 8.43 3.77 48.64
CA HIS A 333 9.59 2.89 48.68
C HIS A 333 10.80 3.54 49.38
N ASP A 334 11.09 4.81 49.10
CA ASP A 334 12.16 5.60 49.71
C ASP A 334 11.62 6.95 50.19
N PRO A 335 11.31 7.09 51.50
CA PRO A 335 10.82 8.33 52.08
C PRO A 335 11.85 9.47 52.11
N THR A 336 13.12 9.20 51.82
CA THR A 336 14.22 10.17 51.87
C THR A 336 14.50 10.87 50.55
N GLU A 337 13.94 10.37 49.43
CA GLU A 337 14.00 11.05 48.14
C GLU A 337 13.09 12.28 48.10
N THR A 338 13.66 13.47 48.34
CA THR A 338 12.99 14.76 48.12
C THR A 338 12.87 15.09 46.63
N TYR A 339 11.99 14.41 45.92
CA TYR A 339 11.52 14.89 44.61
C TYR A 339 10.44 15.95 44.82
N GLY A 340 10.85 17.23 44.72
CA GLY A 340 10.00 18.40 44.44
C GLY A 340 8.62 18.47 45.12
N GLN A 341 8.55 19.15 46.27
CA GLN A 341 7.36 19.81 46.86
C GLN A 341 5.97 19.22 46.52
N ASN A 342 5.49 18.24 47.30
CA ASN A 342 4.35 18.38 48.24
C ASN A 342 4.03 16.99 48.86
N PRO A 343 4.51 16.69 50.09
CA PRO A 343 4.35 15.36 50.70
C PRO A 343 2.92 15.03 51.19
N CYS A 344 2.00 16.01 51.29
CA CYS A 344 0.71 15.81 51.98
C CYS A 344 -0.50 16.53 51.32
N GLY A 345 -0.47 16.78 50.00
CA GLY A 345 -1.71 17.17 49.30
C GLY A 345 -2.59 15.95 49.09
N LEU A 346 -3.89 16.03 49.45
CA LEU A 346 -4.90 15.00 49.16
C LEU A 346 -4.64 14.33 47.81
N LEU A 347 -4.73 13.00 47.76
CA LEU A 347 -4.68 12.17 46.55
C LEU A 347 -5.72 12.65 45.53
N ASN A 348 -5.39 13.69 44.77
CA ASN A 348 -6.26 14.22 43.74
C ASN A 348 -5.98 13.51 42.42
N PHE A 349 -5.88 12.18 42.48
CA PHE A 349 -5.80 11.36 41.30
C PHE A 349 -7.09 11.54 40.50
N GLY A 350 -6.92 12.05 39.29
CA GLY A 350 -8.00 12.34 38.35
C GLY A 350 -7.81 11.56 37.05
N ILE A 351 -8.66 11.86 36.07
CA ILE A 351 -8.59 11.20 34.76
C ILE A 351 -7.24 11.41 34.07
N GLU A 352 -6.62 12.57 34.26
CA GLU A 352 -5.28 12.88 33.74
C GLU A 352 -4.23 11.87 34.25
N THR A 353 -4.24 11.54 35.54
CA THR A 353 -3.34 10.52 36.10
C THR A 353 -3.61 9.16 35.47
N LEU A 354 -4.87 8.78 35.28
CA LEU A 354 -5.22 7.50 34.67
C LEU A 354 -4.70 7.42 33.22
N ILE A 355 -4.91 8.48 32.43
CA ILE A 355 -4.43 8.60 31.06
C ILE A 355 -2.89 8.54 31.03
N GLU A 356 -2.22 9.27 31.91
CA GLU A 356 -0.76 9.32 32.00
C GLU A 356 -0.14 7.92 32.24
N ILE A 357 -0.70 7.13 33.15
CA ILE A 357 -0.23 5.76 33.41
C ILE A 357 -0.44 4.87 32.18
N GLY A 358 -1.61 4.95 31.55
CA GLY A 358 -1.91 4.13 30.38
C GLY A 358 -1.07 4.52 29.17
N LEU A 359 -0.84 5.81 28.92
CA LEU A 359 0.09 6.27 27.89
C LEU A 359 1.50 5.73 28.14
N HIS A 360 2.00 5.82 29.38
CA HIS A 360 3.31 5.26 29.73
C HIS A 360 3.40 3.76 29.45
N LYS A 361 2.39 2.98 29.87
CA LYS A 361 2.32 1.53 29.65
C LYS A 361 2.34 1.19 28.17
N VAL A 362 1.49 1.83 27.37
CA VAL A 362 1.33 1.51 25.94
C VAL A 362 2.56 1.99 25.14
N ILE A 363 3.19 3.10 25.54
CA ILE A 363 4.49 3.53 24.99
C ILE A 363 5.54 2.45 25.26
N ASN A 364 5.65 1.94 26.49
CA ASN A 364 6.61 0.89 26.83
C ASN A 364 6.31 -0.42 26.08
N ASP A 365 5.04 -0.79 25.89
CA ASP A 365 4.66 -1.94 25.06
C ASP A 365 5.20 -1.79 23.63
N CYS A 366 4.98 -0.63 23.01
CA CYS A 366 5.51 -0.35 21.66
C CYS A 366 7.04 -0.40 21.62
N VAL A 367 7.71 0.22 22.60
CA VAL A 367 9.18 0.21 22.69
C VAL A 367 9.70 -1.22 22.83
N TYR A 368 9.12 -2.02 23.71
CA TYR A 368 9.49 -3.42 23.91
C TYR A 368 9.41 -4.23 22.62
N LEU A 369 8.34 -4.04 21.84
CA LEU A 369 8.19 -4.71 20.55
C LEU A 369 9.24 -4.24 19.53
N LEU A 370 9.55 -2.94 19.48
CA LEU A 370 10.58 -2.41 18.59
C LEU A 370 11.98 -2.86 19.00
N GLU A 371 12.28 -2.91 20.30
CA GLU A 371 13.58 -3.36 20.84
C GLU A 371 13.88 -4.82 20.52
N SER A 372 12.86 -5.64 20.30
CA SER A 372 13.03 -7.04 19.87
C SER A 372 13.75 -7.19 18.52
N ILE A 373 13.73 -6.14 17.70
CA ILE A 373 14.32 -6.11 16.35
C ILE A 373 15.40 -5.03 16.21
N ILE A 374 15.18 -3.85 16.80
CA ILE A 374 16.09 -2.71 16.80
C ILE A 374 16.49 -2.40 18.24
N PRO A 375 17.64 -2.90 18.71
CA PRO A 375 18.18 -2.53 20.01
C PRO A 375 18.30 -1.00 20.14
N GLU A 376 18.02 -0.48 21.33
CA GLU A 376 18.10 0.95 21.65
C GLU A 376 17.12 1.83 20.85
N SER A 377 16.02 1.24 20.37
CA SER A 377 14.94 1.95 19.66
C SER A 377 14.36 3.10 20.49
N TYR A 378 14.36 2.99 21.82
CA TYR A 378 13.90 4.04 22.73
C TYR A 378 14.60 5.39 22.51
N THR A 379 15.88 5.38 22.12
CA THR A 379 16.70 6.61 21.94
C THR A 379 16.18 7.52 20.82
N PHE A 380 15.41 6.98 19.87
CA PHE A 380 14.76 7.76 18.82
C PHE A 380 13.66 8.68 19.37
N PHE A 381 13.09 8.32 20.53
CA PHE A 381 11.94 9.00 21.13
C PHE A 381 12.32 9.78 22.41
N GLU A 382 13.55 9.63 22.91
CA GLU A 382 14.05 10.40 24.06
C GLU A 382 14.54 11.81 23.71
N ARG A 383 14.84 12.12 22.44
CA ARG A 383 15.44 13.42 22.06
C ARG A 383 14.54 14.64 22.30
N ASP A 384 13.22 14.45 22.37
CA ASP A 384 12.25 15.52 22.60
C ASP A 384 11.94 15.74 24.11
N LYS A 385 12.65 15.05 25.03
CA LYS A 385 12.45 15.11 26.49
C LYS A 385 12.77 16.47 27.17
N GLN A 386 13.17 17.50 26.43
CA GLN A 386 13.52 18.82 27.01
C GLN A 386 12.30 19.71 27.29
N SER A 387 11.13 19.44 26.68
CA SER A 387 9.87 20.09 27.04
C SER A 387 9.05 19.18 27.95
N GLY A 388 8.52 19.72 29.06
CA GLY A 388 7.73 18.96 30.04
C GLY A 388 6.65 18.09 29.38
N TRP A 389 6.53 16.85 29.82
CA TRP A 389 5.60 15.87 29.29
C TRP A 389 4.16 16.28 29.59
N ASN A 390 3.50 16.94 28.65
CA ASN A 390 2.05 17.09 28.68
C ASN A 390 1.39 15.89 27.97
N LEU A 391 0.10 15.63 28.23
CA LEU A 391 -0.61 14.50 27.63
C LEU A 391 -0.55 14.50 26.09
N GLU A 392 -0.60 15.67 25.45
CA GLU A 392 -0.55 15.77 23.98
C GLU A 392 0.78 15.28 23.42
N SER A 393 1.91 15.65 24.04
CA SER A 393 3.24 15.19 23.63
C SER A 393 3.41 13.69 23.81
N GLN A 394 2.84 13.12 24.88
CA GLN A 394 2.84 11.67 25.10
C GLN A 394 2.01 10.94 24.04
N TRP A 395 0.88 11.52 23.62
CA TRP A 395 0.07 10.99 22.52
C TRP A 395 0.80 11.06 21.16
N ASP A 396 1.49 12.15 20.86
CA ASP A 396 2.33 12.27 19.65
C ASP A 396 3.39 11.14 19.61
N VAL A 397 4.07 10.90 20.73
CA VAL A 397 5.06 9.82 20.88
C VAL A 397 4.41 8.45 20.70
N LEU A 398 3.31 8.18 21.39
CA LEU A 398 2.58 6.92 21.27
C LEU A 398 2.12 6.67 19.82
N HIS A 399 1.57 7.68 19.16
CA HIS A 399 1.15 7.57 17.76
C HIS A 399 2.32 7.20 16.86
N HIS A 400 3.47 7.89 16.98
CA HIS A 400 4.66 7.60 16.18
C HIS A 400 5.21 6.18 16.42
N LEU A 401 5.25 5.76 17.69
CA LEU A 401 5.64 4.40 18.08
C LEU A 401 4.69 3.35 17.52
N TYR A 402 3.38 3.54 17.66
CA TYR A 402 2.38 2.60 17.20
C TYR A 402 2.38 2.45 15.67
N LYS A 403 2.60 3.54 14.93
CA LYS A 403 2.84 3.50 13.48
C LYS A 403 4.06 2.63 13.14
N SER A 404 5.16 2.84 13.86
CA SER A 404 6.41 2.10 13.65
C SER A 404 6.22 0.60 13.92
N VAL A 405 5.52 0.25 15.01
CA VAL A 405 5.16 -1.15 15.32
C VAL A 405 4.25 -1.75 14.24
N SER A 406 3.27 -0.98 13.73
CA SER A 406 2.40 -1.43 12.65
C SER A 406 3.18 -1.73 11.37
N PHE A 407 4.14 -0.87 11.01
CA PHE A 407 5.05 -1.14 9.89
C PHE A 407 5.96 -2.34 10.14
N LEU A 408 6.49 -2.48 11.37
CA LEU A 408 7.29 -3.63 11.76
C LEU A 408 6.57 -4.95 11.46
N LEU A 409 5.29 -5.05 11.80
CA LEU A 409 4.47 -6.23 11.54
C LEU A 409 4.27 -6.49 10.06
N CYS A 410 3.80 -5.48 9.33
CA CYS A 410 3.51 -5.64 7.91
C CYS A 410 4.79 -6.02 7.14
N LEU A 411 5.85 -5.24 7.33
CA LEU A 411 7.13 -5.46 6.65
C LEU A 411 7.81 -6.75 7.08
N GLY A 412 7.72 -7.12 8.37
CA GLY A 412 8.34 -8.35 8.89
C GLY A 412 7.85 -9.63 8.24
N SER A 413 6.64 -9.63 7.64
CA SER A 413 6.13 -10.77 6.87
C SER A 413 6.60 -10.80 5.41
N MET A 414 7.16 -9.70 4.90
CA MET A 414 7.43 -9.51 3.46
C MET A 414 8.92 -9.41 3.13
N ILE A 415 9.74 -8.85 4.01
CA ILE A 415 11.15 -8.52 3.71
C ILE A 415 12.12 -9.05 4.76
N SER A 416 13.34 -9.33 4.33
CA SER A 416 14.43 -9.86 5.15
C SER A 416 14.72 -8.99 6.38
N LYS A 417 15.26 -9.61 7.43
CA LYS A 417 15.57 -8.91 8.70
C LYS A 417 16.50 -7.71 8.50
N SER A 418 17.50 -7.79 7.63
CA SER A 418 18.43 -6.68 7.36
C SER A 418 17.73 -5.49 6.72
N SER A 419 16.90 -5.73 5.71
CA SER A 419 16.15 -4.69 5.00
C SER A 419 15.09 -4.08 5.92
N LEU A 420 14.42 -4.92 6.72
CA LEU A 420 13.46 -4.48 7.74
C LEU A 420 14.09 -3.51 8.74
N ILE A 421 15.23 -3.85 9.33
CA ILE A 421 15.91 -2.99 10.30
C ILE A 421 16.31 -1.66 9.66
N SER A 422 16.87 -1.71 8.45
CA SER A 422 17.27 -0.51 7.70
C SER A 422 16.09 0.42 7.45
N GLU A 423 14.98 -0.13 6.96
CA GLU A 423 13.81 0.67 6.58
C GLU A 423 13.02 1.16 7.79
N LEU A 424 12.84 0.33 8.80
CA LEU A 424 12.15 0.71 10.04
C LEU A 424 12.89 1.84 10.76
N ARG A 425 14.23 1.87 10.75
CA ARG A 425 15.01 3.02 11.26
C ARG A 425 14.70 4.32 10.51
N LYS A 426 14.51 4.26 9.19
CA LYS A 426 14.12 5.44 8.39
C LYS A 426 12.72 5.91 8.78
N ILE A 427 11.77 4.99 8.92
CA ILE A 427 10.39 5.29 9.35
C ILE A 427 10.38 5.95 10.73
N MET A 428 11.11 5.37 11.70
CA MET A 428 11.21 5.91 13.05
C MET A 428 11.89 7.29 13.10
N ALA A 429 12.81 7.58 12.18
CA ALA A 429 13.48 8.88 12.09
C ALA A 429 12.61 9.98 11.47
N GLN A 430 11.48 9.62 10.81
CA GLN A 430 10.56 10.61 10.27
C GLN A 430 9.82 11.33 11.39
N LYS A 431 9.65 12.64 11.25
CA LYS A 431 8.83 13.42 12.19
C LYS A 431 7.36 13.27 11.83
N SER A 432 6.55 12.91 12.81
CA SER A 432 5.09 12.94 12.68
C SER A 432 4.61 14.39 12.51
N GLN A 433 3.52 14.59 11.77
CA GLN A 433 2.89 15.90 11.71
C GLN A 433 2.31 16.23 13.10
N LYS A 434 2.39 17.51 13.49
CA LYS A 434 1.87 17.95 14.78
C LYS A 434 0.37 17.61 14.90
N ASN A 435 -0.04 16.95 15.98
CA ASN A 435 -1.42 16.54 16.25
C ASN A 435 -2.02 15.56 15.23
N GLU A 436 -1.19 14.86 14.44
CA GLU A 436 -1.66 13.83 13.50
C GLU A 436 -2.49 12.74 14.19
N TRP A 437 -2.12 12.39 15.43
CA TRP A 437 -2.83 11.43 16.25
C TRP A 437 -4.29 11.84 16.52
N LYS A 438 -4.60 13.14 16.66
CA LYS A 438 -5.98 13.59 16.85
C LYS A 438 -6.81 13.27 15.62
N SER A 439 -6.30 13.58 14.43
CA SER A 439 -6.98 13.25 13.17
C SER A 439 -7.07 11.74 12.93
N ALA A 440 -6.07 10.97 13.38
CA ALA A 440 -6.04 9.53 13.23
C ALA A 440 -7.02 8.81 14.17
N LEU A 441 -7.19 9.29 15.41
CA LEU A 441 -8.08 8.69 16.41
C LEU A 441 -9.51 9.20 16.30
N TYR A 442 -9.71 10.49 16.07
CA TYR A 442 -11.02 11.11 15.92
C TYR A 442 -11.38 11.16 14.44
N GLU A 443 -11.66 9.98 13.86
CA GLU A 443 -12.02 9.81 12.44
C GLU A 443 -13.02 10.89 11.98
N PRO A 444 -12.61 11.87 11.16
CA PRO A 444 -13.56 12.73 10.51
C PRO A 444 -14.17 11.92 9.36
N ASN A 445 -15.44 11.55 9.49
CA ASN A 445 -16.28 10.99 8.42
C ASN A 445 -16.08 9.49 8.07
N ASN A 446 -15.87 8.60 9.05
CA ASN A 446 -15.79 7.13 8.84
C ASN A 446 -14.71 6.68 7.82
N LYS A 447 -13.72 7.52 7.53
CA LYS A 447 -12.57 7.13 6.70
C LYS A 447 -11.43 6.69 7.62
N PRO A 448 -10.94 5.45 7.50
CA PRO A 448 -9.84 4.99 8.31
C PRO A 448 -8.58 5.80 8.00
N PHE A 449 -7.81 6.12 9.03
CA PHE A 449 -6.49 6.69 8.86
C PHE A 449 -5.58 5.66 8.17
N CYS A 450 -5.15 5.96 6.96
CA CYS A 450 -4.30 5.11 6.13
C CYS A 450 -2.96 5.79 5.85
N MET A 451 -1.90 5.01 5.80
CA MET A 451 -0.58 5.46 5.39
C MET A 451 -0.04 4.56 4.31
N THR A 452 0.67 5.16 3.36
CA THR A 452 1.36 4.48 2.28
C THR A 452 2.85 4.72 2.46
N HIS A 453 3.63 3.64 2.43
CA HIS A 453 5.09 3.70 2.42
C HIS A 453 5.63 2.91 1.24
N SER A 454 6.46 3.56 0.42
CA SER A 454 7.04 2.96 -0.78
C SER A 454 8.56 3.10 -0.73
N PHE A 455 9.27 2.02 -1.00
CA PHE A 455 10.73 2.01 -1.00
C PHE A 455 11.27 0.94 -1.96
N SER A 456 12.52 1.15 -2.38
CA SER A 456 13.20 0.24 -3.28
C SER A 456 13.83 -0.92 -2.52
N LEU A 457 13.67 -2.14 -3.04
CA LEU A 457 14.11 -3.39 -2.42
C LEU A 457 14.55 -4.38 -3.52
N LEU A 458 15.63 -5.11 -3.27
CA LEU A 458 16.04 -6.21 -4.15
C LEU A 458 15.08 -7.41 -4.01
N VAL A 459 14.84 -8.13 -5.11
CA VAL A 459 14.02 -9.35 -5.10
C VAL A 459 14.56 -10.38 -4.10
N SER A 460 15.89 -10.50 -3.99
CA SER A 460 16.56 -11.39 -3.03
C SER A 460 16.27 -11.08 -1.57
N GLU A 461 15.77 -9.88 -1.27
CA GLU A 461 15.46 -9.45 0.10
C GLU A 461 14.00 -9.69 0.48
N LEU A 462 13.17 -10.24 -0.42
CA LEU A 462 11.82 -10.69 -0.07
C LEU A 462 11.88 -12.01 0.71
N VAL A 463 11.02 -12.15 1.71
CA VAL A 463 10.91 -13.39 2.52
C VAL A 463 10.28 -14.51 1.71
N VAL A 464 9.23 -14.19 0.96
CA VAL A 464 8.54 -15.14 0.09
C VAL A 464 9.24 -15.18 -1.26
N PRO A 465 9.76 -16.35 -1.70
CA PRO A 465 10.35 -16.48 -3.02
C PRO A 465 9.30 -16.20 -4.10
N LEU A 466 9.55 -15.21 -4.96
CA LEU A 466 8.63 -14.89 -6.06
C LEU A 466 8.44 -16.04 -7.05
N SER A 467 9.36 -17.00 -7.09
CA SER A 467 9.23 -18.24 -7.88
C SER A 467 8.07 -19.14 -7.47
N GLU A 468 7.57 -18.99 -6.24
CA GLU A 468 6.42 -19.74 -5.72
C GLU A 468 5.10 -18.99 -5.91
N LEU A 469 5.16 -17.74 -6.38
CA LEU A 469 4.01 -16.88 -6.58
C LEU A 469 3.76 -16.64 -8.06
N SER A 470 2.48 -16.56 -8.42
CA SER A 470 2.08 -16.12 -9.75
C SER A 470 1.87 -14.60 -9.72
N PRO A 471 2.40 -13.83 -10.68
CA PRO A 471 2.24 -12.37 -10.69
C PRO A 471 0.79 -11.96 -10.97
N ASP A 472 0.27 -10.96 -10.27
CA ASP A 472 -1.04 -10.36 -10.57
C ASP A 472 -1.05 -9.63 -11.91
N LEU A 473 0.12 -9.14 -12.32
CA LEU A 473 0.35 -8.47 -13.60
C LEU A 473 1.76 -8.77 -14.07
N TRP A 474 1.90 -9.15 -15.34
CA TRP A 474 3.18 -9.32 -16.00
C TRP A 474 3.11 -8.68 -17.39
N ILE A 475 4.08 -7.82 -17.70
CA ILE A 475 4.12 -7.05 -18.95
C ILE A 475 5.46 -7.31 -19.61
N MET A 476 5.42 -7.76 -20.86
CA MET A 476 6.56 -7.78 -21.76
C MET A 476 6.44 -6.63 -22.76
N ARG A 477 7.50 -5.83 -22.87
CA ARG A 477 7.60 -4.71 -23.79
C ARG A 477 8.66 -5.02 -24.83
N ILE A 478 8.26 -4.96 -26.09
CA ILE A 478 9.11 -5.25 -27.23
C ILE A 478 9.12 -4.01 -28.13
N ASP A 479 10.28 -3.41 -28.32
CA ASP A 479 10.43 -2.18 -29.12
C ASP A 479 11.46 -2.40 -30.23
N GLY A 480 11.03 -2.27 -31.48
CA GLY A 480 11.87 -2.38 -32.67
C GLY A 480 11.90 -1.07 -33.45
N LYS A 481 13.06 -0.70 -34.02
CA LYS A 481 13.21 0.52 -34.84
C LYS A 481 13.13 0.27 -36.35
N HIS A 482 13.57 -0.90 -36.80
CA HIS A 482 13.69 -1.24 -38.23
C HIS A 482 12.91 -2.51 -38.56
N PRO A 483 12.18 -2.58 -39.68
CA PRO A 483 12.15 -1.60 -40.77
C PRO A 483 11.32 -0.34 -40.47
N VAL A 484 10.33 -0.43 -39.58
CA VAL A 484 9.45 0.68 -39.20
C VAL A 484 9.24 0.66 -37.70
N PRO A 485 9.36 1.78 -36.97
CA PRO A 485 9.30 1.71 -35.52
C PRO A 485 7.99 1.10 -35.03
N THR A 486 8.12 0.06 -34.21
CA THR A 486 7.02 -0.78 -33.75
C THR A 486 7.22 -1.10 -32.28
N SER A 487 6.19 -0.89 -31.49
CA SER A 487 6.15 -1.14 -30.05
C SER A 487 5.03 -2.13 -29.75
N ILE A 488 5.37 -3.27 -29.15
CA ILE A 488 4.42 -4.30 -28.72
C ILE A 488 4.46 -4.39 -27.20
N ARG A 489 3.30 -4.52 -26.58
CA ARG A 489 3.12 -4.80 -25.16
C ARG A 489 2.26 -6.04 -25.04
N ILE A 490 2.78 -7.06 -24.37
CA ILE A 490 2.04 -8.29 -24.06
C ILE A 490 1.82 -8.29 -22.57
N ILE A 491 0.56 -8.21 -22.16
CA ILE A 491 0.15 -7.98 -20.78
C ILE A 491 -0.64 -9.19 -20.31
N TYR A 492 -0.09 -9.93 -19.36
CA TYR A 492 -0.79 -10.98 -18.65
C TYR A 492 -1.35 -10.41 -17.35
N GLU A 493 -2.65 -10.55 -17.15
CA GLU A 493 -3.37 -10.11 -15.95
C GLU A 493 -4.01 -11.31 -15.28
N SER A 494 -3.79 -11.47 -13.97
CA SER A 494 -4.54 -12.45 -13.17
C SER A 494 -5.99 -11.95 -12.99
N VAL A 495 -6.94 -12.77 -13.39
CA VAL A 495 -8.38 -12.52 -13.33
C VAL A 495 -9.07 -13.69 -12.64
N THR A 496 -10.11 -13.39 -11.86
CA THR A 496 -10.90 -14.42 -11.18
C THR A 496 -12.17 -14.72 -11.97
N LYS A 497 -12.42 -16.01 -12.23
CA LYS A 497 -13.67 -16.50 -12.83
C LYS A 497 -14.17 -17.71 -12.07
N ASP A 498 -15.43 -17.67 -11.64
CA ASP A 498 -16.08 -18.75 -10.88
C ASP A 498 -15.27 -19.20 -9.63
N GLY A 499 -14.54 -18.26 -9.02
CA GLY A 499 -13.67 -18.51 -7.87
C GLY A 499 -12.29 -19.10 -8.20
N LEU A 500 -11.98 -19.35 -9.47
CA LEU A 500 -10.67 -19.81 -9.94
C LEU A 500 -9.86 -18.66 -10.53
N GLU A 501 -8.57 -18.60 -10.19
CA GLU A 501 -7.62 -17.68 -10.82
C GLU A 501 -7.20 -18.18 -12.19
N GLN A 502 -7.27 -17.31 -13.19
CA GLN A 502 -6.88 -17.55 -14.57
C GLN A 502 -6.15 -16.32 -15.10
N TYR A 503 -5.49 -16.43 -16.26
CA TYR A 503 -4.85 -15.29 -16.91
C TYR A 503 -5.62 -14.82 -18.14
N ALA A 504 -5.79 -13.50 -18.24
CA ALA A 504 -6.11 -12.79 -19.47
C ALA A 504 -4.82 -12.27 -20.11
N CYS A 505 -4.67 -12.41 -21.43
CA CYS A 505 -3.57 -11.83 -22.20
C CYS A 505 -4.10 -10.69 -23.06
N HIS A 506 -3.51 -9.51 -22.93
CA HIS A 506 -3.80 -8.35 -23.76
C HIS A 506 -2.57 -8.01 -24.59
N LYS A 507 -2.71 -8.05 -25.91
CA LYS A 507 -1.65 -7.71 -26.85
C LYS A 507 -1.96 -6.34 -27.47
N LEU A 508 -1.11 -5.36 -27.15
CA LEU A 508 -1.18 -4.01 -27.69
C LEU A 508 -0.02 -3.83 -28.65
N ARG A 509 -0.29 -3.41 -29.88
CA ARG A 509 0.70 -3.21 -30.94
C ARG A 509 0.55 -1.81 -31.53
N MET A 510 1.61 -1.01 -31.42
CA MET A 510 1.69 0.31 -32.01
C MET A 510 2.73 0.32 -33.14
N ILE A 511 2.34 0.77 -34.33
CA ILE A 511 3.21 0.81 -35.50
C ILE A 511 3.19 2.23 -36.07
N ASP A 512 4.36 2.79 -36.35
CA ASP A 512 4.47 4.04 -37.08
C ASP A 512 4.14 3.84 -38.56
N SER A 513 3.50 4.84 -39.17
CA SER A 513 3.10 4.80 -40.57
C SER A 513 3.32 6.17 -41.19
N TYR A 514 3.73 6.19 -42.45
CA TYR A 514 3.88 7.41 -43.24
C TYR A 514 2.57 7.77 -43.97
N TRP A 515 2.21 9.06 -43.94
CA TRP A 515 0.94 9.62 -44.45
C TRP A 515 1.22 10.97 -45.11
N PRO A 516 1.67 11.00 -46.38
CA PRO A 516 2.15 12.23 -47.04
C PRO A 516 1.04 13.24 -47.34
N ASN A 517 -0.22 12.80 -47.48
CA ASN A 517 -1.32 13.62 -47.99
C ASN A 517 -2.33 14.06 -46.91
N MET A 518 -1.83 14.57 -45.79
CA MET A 518 -2.67 15.20 -44.75
C MET A 518 -2.51 16.72 -44.82
N SER A 519 -3.12 17.33 -45.82
CA SER A 519 -3.29 18.79 -45.95
C SER A 519 -4.75 19.13 -45.99
#